data_AF-A0A2M8BGD2-F1
#
_entry.id   AF-A0A2M8BGD2-F1
#
_cell.length_a   1.000
_cell.length_b   1.000
_cell.length_c   1.000
_cell.angle_alpha   90.00
_cell.angle_beta   90.00
_cell.angle_gamma   90.00
#
_symmetry.space_group_name_H-M   'P 1'
#
loop_
_entity.id
_entity.type
_entity.pdbx_description
1 polymer ?
#
loop_
_entity_poly.entity_id
_entity_poly.type
_entity_poly.pdbx_seq_one_letter_code
_entity_poly.pdbx_strand_id
1 'polypeptide(L)'
;MRYVSTHLLALAVWAALASGCAEALTPSADVSEGDCQGADCLQDTRVNPDVFADDTYSKDTGVCTKNACGGCSSLPNRPGEACGSCGSYVCAGLETLQCNEGAGNACGGCAALSPLPGDSCGTCGTTVCEGKEGTRCEPNGTANSCGGCTGLNGVAGQSCGDCNRGTWTCVSPNSIRCDGDTSNSCGGCTDLGGRVNDSCGPCGGGVFQCSGAEALNCVGGDQTNVCGGCGTLVGNLGDACGECLNGQLACNSAKTALECAGESLCDPCAPTGGTDNNDTYATASNLGDFTDGDSWMTRTDWLYDGGDVDVFKAHVDDTTFAELIVIAELSDLSQDYDLCLLWERDDGATPEITCTDSDLATIDGKTGCCSLKLGTSIETITLDDGAGGLFVNDSGTAYFRVFTYDTALACFDYQLGYGF
;
A
#
# COMPACT_ATOMS: atom_id res chain seq x y z
N MET A 1 7.97 14.51 -33.28
CA MET A 1 9.42 14.25 -33.16
C MET A 1 9.82 14.23 -31.69
N ARG A 2 10.57 13.20 -31.32
CA ARG A 2 11.13 12.81 -30.00
C ARG A 2 10.28 11.87 -29.13
N TYR A 3 10.90 10.69 -29.00
CA TYR A 3 10.57 9.39 -28.47
C TYR A 3 10.78 9.27 -26.93
N VAL A 4 9.96 8.40 -26.32
CA VAL A 4 10.32 7.24 -25.46
C VAL A 4 10.46 7.31 -23.92
N SER A 5 9.85 6.26 -23.36
CA SER A 5 10.09 5.50 -22.13
C SER A 5 9.68 6.07 -20.79
N THR A 6 8.72 5.37 -20.16
CA THR A 6 8.85 4.97 -18.76
C THR A 6 8.27 3.57 -18.56
N HIS A 7 9.16 2.60 -18.35
CA HIS A 7 8.88 1.41 -17.55
C HIS A 7 9.00 1.80 -16.07
N LEU A 8 8.01 1.49 -15.24
CA LEU A 8 8.17 1.51 -13.79
C LEU A 8 7.43 0.33 -13.13
N LEU A 9 8.24 -0.63 -12.70
CA LEU A 9 8.16 -1.41 -11.46
C LEU A 9 6.80 -1.59 -10.76
N ALA A 10 6.25 -2.80 -10.87
CA ALA A 10 5.34 -3.35 -9.87
C ALA A 10 6.15 -4.11 -8.81
N LEU A 11 6.22 -3.55 -7.60
CA LEU A 11 6.85 -4.13 -6.41
C LEU A 11 5.86 -3.98 -5.24
N ALA A 12 5.17 -5.05 -4.90
CA ALA A 12 4.37 -5.21 -3.67
C ALA A 12 4.42 -6.71 -3.31
N VAL A 13 5.22 -7.14 -2.33
CA VAL A 13 4.99 -7.13 -0.88
C VAL A 13 3.71 -7.84 -0.48
N TRP A 14 3.84 -9.15 -0.16
CA TRP A 14 3.05 -9.82 0.88
C TRP A 14 4.01 -10.67 1.71
N ALA A 15 4.36 -10.19 2.90
CA ALA A 15 5.07 -10.92 3.92
C ALA A 15 4.04 -11.55 4.87
N ALA A 16 3.95 -12.88 4.87
CA ALA A 16 3.19 -13.63 5.86
C ALA A 16 4.12 -14.09 6.99
N LEU A 17 3.77 -13.67 8.20
CA LEU A 17 4.34 -14.08 9.47
C LEU A 17 4.19 -15.59 9.68
N ALA A 18 5.31 -16.27 9.89
CA ALA A 18 5.36 -17.56 10.58
C ALA A 18 6.52 -17.55 11.57
N SER A 19 6.19 -17.15 12.80
CA SER A 19 7.01 -17.29 13.99
C SER A 19 7.11 -18.77 14.38
N GLY A 20 8.25 -19.38 14.07
CA GLY A 20 8.67 -20.69 14.57
C GLY A 20 9.88 -20.53 15.49
N CYS A 21 9.73 -20.97 16.74
CA CYS A 21 10.69 -20.85 17.82
C CYS A 21 12.03 -21.53 17.48
N ALA A 22 13.13 -20.78 17.63
CA ALA A 22 14.48 -21.34 17.67
C ALA A 22 14.86 -21.60 19.14
N GLU A 23 14.97 -22.88 19.49
CA GLU A 23 15.60 -23.32 20.74
C GLU A 23 17.11 -23.06 20.67
N ALA A 24 17.59 -22.13 21.49
CA ALA A 24 19.01 -21.94 21.74
C ALA A 24 19.39 -22.73 23.01
N LEU A 25 20.15 -23.80 22.81
CA LEU A 25 20.87 -24.53 23.85
C LEU A 25 22.12 -23.74 24.25
N THR A 26 22.24 -23.34 25.51
CA THR A 26 23.53 -23.26 26.23
C THR A 26 23.33 -23.61 27.71
N PRO A 27 24.39 -24.12 28.37
CA PRO A 27 24.26 -24.96 29.56
C PRO A 27 24.35 -24.14 30.85
N SER A 28 23.56 -24.52 31.85
CA SER A 28 23.75 -24.12 33.25
C SER A 28 23.87 -25.39 34.07
N ALA A 29 25.09 -25.65 34.50
CA ALA A 29 25.36 -26.48 35.66
C ALA A 29 25.04 -25.62 36.89
N ASP A 30 24.14 -26.10 37.73
CA ASP A 30 24.26 -25.84 39.15
C ASP A 30 23.72 -27.01 39.95
N VAL A 31 24.54 -27.38 40.93
CA VAL A 31 24.42 -28.54 41.80
C VAL A 31 23.53 -28.10 42.97
N SER A 32 22.41 -28.79 43.20
CA SER A 32 21.70 -28.72 44.46
C SER A 32 21.59 -30.12 45.07
N GLU A 33 22.03 -30.18 46.32
CA GLU A 33 22.03 -31.34 47.20
C GLU A 33 20.60 -31.68 47.67
N GLY A 34 20.40 -32.97 47.97
CA GLY A 34 19.46 -33.39 49.02
C GLY A 34 18.21 -34.12 48.55
N ASP A 35 18.29 -35.45 48.46
CA ASP A 35 17.46 -36.35 49.27
C ASP A 35 17.67 -37.82 48.84
N CYS A 36 18.39 -38.59 49.68
CA CYS A 36 18.36 -40.05 49.64
C CYS A 36 17.62 -40.55 50.86
N GLN A 37 16.29 -40.60 50.77
CA GLN A 37 15.46 -41.48 51.58
C GLN A 37 15.24 -42.79 50.81
N GLY A 38 15.55 -43.93 51.45
CA GLY A 38 14.86 -45.19 51.17
C GLY A 38 15.62 -46.25 50.37
N ALA A 39 16.18 -47.19 51.13
CA ALA A 39 16.17 -48.63 50.88
C ALA A 39 16.63 -49.16 49.50
N ASP A 40 17.94 -49.26 49.29
CA ASP A 40 18.61 -50.53 48.95
C ASP A 40 20.13 -50.32 48.91
N CYS A 41 20.86 -50.89 49.86
CA CYS A 41 22.30 -51.14 49.79
C CYS A 41 22.67 -52.12 50.91
N LEU A 42 22.05 -53.30 50.84
CA LEU A 42 22.63 -54.51 51.42
C LEU A 42 23.60 -55.13 50.41
N GLN A 43 24.62 -55.78 50.96
CA GLN A 43 25.61 -56.68 50.33
C GLN A 43 26.97 -56.03 49.99
N ASP A 44 27.90 -56.11 50.94
CA ASP A 44 29.04 -57.02 50.76
C ASP A 44 29.63 -57.45 52.11
N THR A 45 29.13 -58.57 52.61
CA THR A 45 29.78 -59.41 53.60
C THR A 45 30.73 -60.36 52.88
N ARG A 46 32.05 -60.18 53.00
CA ARG A 46 33.07 -61.26 53.01
C ARG A 46 34.51 -60.72 53.10
N VAL A 47 35.07 -60.63 54.32
CA VAL A 47 36.47 -61.01 54.63
C VAL A 47 36.49 -61.42 56.12
N ASN A 48 36.34 -62.72 56.40
CA ASN A 48 37.37 -63.63 56.90
C ASN A 48 37.78 -63.42 58.37
N PRO A 49 37.23 -64.23 59.31
CA PRO A 49 37.70 -64.35 60.68
C PRO A 49 38.73 -65.49 60.78
N ASP A 50 39.99 -65.19 61.12
CA ASP A 50 40.85 -66.08 61.93
C ASP A 50 42.30 -65.56 62.05
N VAL A 51 42.78 -65.56 63.30
CA VAL A 51 44.18 -65.79 63.74
C VAL A 51 45.19 -64.68 63.36
N PHE A 52 45.74 -63.91 64.30
CA PHE A 52 46.74 -64.39 65.27
C PHE A 52 46.60 -63.70 66.64
N ALA A 53 46.52 -64.55 67.67
CA ALA A 53 47.07 -64.24 68.98
C ALA A 53 48.59 -64.04 68.85
N ASP A 54 49.11 -62.97 69.44
CA ASP A 54 50.36 -63.04 70.19
C ASP A 54 50.28 -62.04 71.34
N ASP A 55 49.68 -62.52 72.42
CA ASP A 55 49.72 -61.93 73.74
C ASP A 55 51.04 -62.37 74.38
N THR A 56 52.15 -61.77 73.95
CA THR A 56 53.40 -61.82 74.69
C THR A 56 53.92 -60.42 74.96
N TYR A 57 53.75 -60.03 76.23
CA TYR A 57 54.85 -59.47 77.00
C TYR A 57 55.36 -58.09 76.54
N SER A 58 54.70 -57.03 76.99
CA SER A 58 55.45 -55.90 77.54
C SER A 58 54.73 -55.32 78.75
N LYS A 59 55.18 -55.82 79.89
CA LYS A 59 55.00 -55.24 81.21
C LYS A 59 55.80 -53.94 81.21
N ASP A 60 55.19 -52.85 80.76
CA ASP A 60 55.73 -51.51 81.02
C ASP A 60 54.73 -50.66 81.81
N THR A 61 55.14 -50.43 83.05
CA THR A 61 54.44 -49.76 84.14
C THR A 61 54.43 -48.26 83.93
N GLY A 62 53.71 -47.81 82.91
CA GLY A 62 53.53 -46.40 82.57
C GLY A 62 52.09 -46.07 82.22
N VAL A 63 51.12 -46.47 83.05
CA VAL A 63 49.72 -46.03 82.89
C VAL A 63 49.63 -44.56 83.26
N CYS A 64 49.94 -43.71 82.29
CA CYS A 64 49.60 -42.29 82.35
C CYS A 64 48.13 -42.11 81.95
N THR A 65 47.45 -41.13 82.52
CA THR A 65 46.16 -40.69 81.97
C THR A 65 46.44 -39.93 80.68
N LYS A 66 45.93 -40.44 79.56
CA LYS A 66 46.12 -39.80 78.25
C LYS A 66 45.49 -38.40 78.23
N ASN A 67 46.22 -37.42 77.71
CA ASN A 67 45.71 -36.08 77.44
C ASN A 67 44.83 -36.07 76.18
N ALA A 68 44.22 -34.91 75.88
CA ALA A 68 43.31 -34.76 74.75
C ALA A 68 43.95 -34.93 73.36
N CYS A 69 45.28 -34.95 73.25
CA CYS A 69 46.03 -35.24 72.03
C CYS A 69 46.64 -36.66 72.00
N GLY A 70 46.38 -37.50 73.02
CA GLY A 70 46.88 -38.87 73.10
C GLY A 70 48.27 -39.03 73.72
N GLY A 71 48.83 -37.98 74.33
CA GLY A 71 50.07 -38.01 75.11
C GLY A 71 49.86 -38.29 76.60
N CYS A 72 50.93 -38.47 77.36
CA CYS A 72 50.95 -38.73 78.80
C CYS A 72 51.14 -37.47 79.66
N SER A 73 51.52 -36.33 79.07
CA SER A 73 51.78 -35.10 79.82
C SER A 73 50.54 -34.22 79.87
N SER A 74 50.41 -33.38 80.92
CA SER A 74 49.34 -32.38 80.97
C SER A 74 49.56 -31.31 79.89
N LEU A 75 48.54 -31.05 79.06
CA LEU A 75 48.57 -29.95 78.09
C LEU A 75 48.22 -28.62 78.77
N PRO A 76 48.80 -27.49 78.32
CA PRO A 76 48.50 -26.16 78.88
C PRO A 76 47.10 -25.64 78.54
N ASN A 77 46.46 -26.19 77.49
CA ASN A 77 45.10 -25.90 77.05
C ASN A 77 44.45 -27.19 76.53
N ARG A 78 43.22 -27.13 76.01
CA ARG A 78 42.54 -28.26 75.36
C ARG A 78 42.34 -28.01 73.86
N PRO A 79 42.41 -29.04 73.00
CA PRO A 79 41.95 -28.93 71.62
C PRO A 79 40.53 -28.37 71.55
N GLY A 80 40.32 -27.36 70.71
CA GLY A 80 39.07 -26.61 70.59
C GLY A 80 38.94 -25.40 71.52
N GLU A 81 39.81 -25.21 72.52
CA GLU A 81 39.86 -23.94 73.27
C GLU A 81 40.37 -22.81 72.38
N ALA A 82 39.85 -21.60 72.58
CA ALA A 82 40.21 -20.43 71.80
C ALA A 82 41.69 -20.06 72.01
N CYS A 83 42.35 -19.65 70.93
CA CYS A 83 43.73 -19.18 70.94
C CYS A 83 43.91 -18.04 69.93
N GLY A 84 44.80 -17.09 70.23
CA GLY A 84 44.97 -15.89 69.39
C GLY A 84 43.68 -15.07 69.27
N SER A 85 43.52 -14.36 68.16
CA SER A 85 42.33 -13.52 67.92
C SER A 85 41.12 -14.32 67.45
N CYS A 86 41.31 -15.29 66.55
CA CYS A 86 40.24 -16.09 65.94
C CYS A 86 40.59 -17.57 65.77
N GLY A 87 41.63 -18.05 66.47
CA GLY A 87 42.08 -19.42 66.37
C GLY A 87 41.48 -20.35 67.41
N SER A 88 41.70 -21.65 67.19
CA SER A 88 41.48 -22.67 68.20
C SER A 88 42.70 -23.58 68.30
N TYR A 89 42.97 -24.08 69.50
CA TYR A 89 44.06 -25.03 69.69
C TYR A 89 43.75 -26.34 68.98
N VAL A 90 44.69 -26.82 68.18
CA VAL A 90 44.65 -28.14 67.55
C VAL A 90 45.88 -28.94 67.97
N CYS A 91 45.76 -30.26 67.99
CA CYS A 91 46.91 -31.14 68.29
C CYS A 91 47.91 -31.08 67.14
N ALA A 92 49.13 -30.59 67.41
CA ALA A 92 50.26 -30.65 66.48
C ALA A 92 51.17 -31.86 66.74
N GLY A 93 50.88 -32.62 67.80
CA GLY A 93 51.55 -33.84 68.22
C GLY A 93 50.88 -34.40 69.48
N LEU A 94 51.39 -35.54 69.99
CA LEU A 94 50.80 -36.19 71.17
C LEU A 94 50.88 -35.33 72.45
N GLU A 95 51.89 -34.45 72.54
CA GLU A 95 52.17 -33.62 73.73
C GLU A 95 52.17 -32.11 73.42
N THR A 96 51.73 -31.71 72.22
CA THR A 96 51.85 -30.31 71.77
C THR A 96 50.56 -29.82 71.11
N LEU A 97 50.16 -28.61 71.51
CA LEU A 97 49.10 -27.85 70.87
C LEU A 97 49.71 -26.77 70.00
N GLN A 98 49.13 -26.56 68.82
CA GLN A 98 49.40 -25.41 67.97
C GLN A 98 48.13 -24.60 67.83
N CYS A 99 48.26 -23.27 67.87
CA CYS A 99 47.13 -22.41 67.56
C CYS A 99 46.91 -22.42 66.05
N ASN A 100 45.76 -22.92 65.60
CA ASN A 100 45.34 -22.74 64.21
C ASN A 100 44.66 -21.37 64.13
N GLU A 101 45.41 -20.34 63.76
CA GLU A 101 44.87 -18.98 63.63
C GLU A 101 43.79 -18.95 62.54
N GLY A 102 42.53 -18.80 62.94
CA GLY A 102 41.45 -18.57 61.99
C GLY A 102 41.64 -17.21 61.32
N ALA A 103 41.34 -17.13 60.02
CA ALA A 103 41.26 -15.84 59.34
C ALA A 103 40.08 -15.06 59.94
N GLY A 104 40.35 -13.85 60.46
CA GLY A 104 39.28 -12.95 60.88
C GLY A 104 38.38 -12.57 59.69
N ASN A 105 37.11 -12.29 59.97
CA ASN A 105 36.17 -11.79 58.99
C ASN A 105 36.48 -10.32 58.61
N ALA A 106 35.82 -9.81 57.57
CA ALA A 106 36.03 -8.44 57.06
C ALA A 106 35.70 -7.32 58.07
N CYS A 107 34.96 -7.61 59.14
CA CYS A 107 34.64 -6.69 60.23
C CYS A 107 35.57 -6.84 61.45
N GLY A 108 36.57 -7.73 61.37
CA GLY A 108 37.55 -7.98 62.44
C GLY A 108 37.06 -8.91 63.55
N GLY A 109 35.99 -9.68 63.31
CA GLY A 109 35.54 -10.77 64.17
C GLY A 109 35.93 -12.16 63.66
N CYS A 110 35.40 -13.20 64.28
CA CYS A 110 35.77 -14.60 64.00
C CYS A 110 34.62 -15.45 63.45
N ALA A 111 33.37 -14.96 63.52
CA ALA A 111 32.23 -15.60 62.90
C ALA A 111 32.20 -15.32 61.39
N ALA A 112 31.66 -16.28 60.62
CA ALA A 112 31.36 -16.05 59.22
C ALA A 112 30.25 -14.99 59.10
N LEU A 113 30.45 -13.99 58.23
CA LEU A 113 29.46 -12.94 57.96
C LEU A 113 28.58 -13.37 56.78
N SER A 114 27.28 -13.13 56.88
CA SER A 114 26.32 -13.28 55.78
C SER A 114 25.19 -12.26 55.96
N PRO A 115 25.09 -11.23 55.10
CA PRO A 115 25.93 -10.90 53.94
C PRO A 115 27.31 -10.29 54.32
N LEU A 116 28.25 -10.25 53.36
CA LEU A 116 29.59 -9.66 53.53
C LEU A 116 29.53 -8.12 53.42
N PRO A 117 30.41 -7.38 54.12
CA PRO A 117 30.56 -5.95 53.91
C PRO A 117 30.90 -5.62 52.45
N GLY A 118 30.15 -4.70 51.85
CA GLY A 118 30.22 -4.36 50.44
C GLY A 118 29.16 -5.03 49.56
N ASP A 119 28.49 -6.08 50.04
CA ASP A 119 27.39 -6.71 49.31
C ASP A 119 26.21 -5.74 49.18
N SER A 120 25.48 -5.80 48.07
CA SER A 120 24.24 -5.04 47.91
C SER A 120 23.17 -5.54 48.89
N CYS A 121 22.42 -4.60 49.46
CA CYS A 121 21.32 -4.92 50.37
C CYS A 121 20.15 -3.96 50.16
N GLY A 122 18.92 -4.46 50.29
CA GLY A 122 17.73 -3.68 49.93
C GLY A 122 17.77 -3.21 48.47
N THR A 123 17.07 -2.12 48.16
CA THR A 123 17.03 -1.58 46.79
C THR A 123 18.28 -0.77 46.44
N CYS A 124 18.78 0.03 47.39
CA CYS A 124 19.88 0.97 47.18
C CYS A 124 20.88 1.03 48.34
N GLY A 125 20.95 -0.05 49.12
CA GLY A 125 21.86 -0.14 50.24
C GLY A 125 23.12 -0.95 49.94
N THR A 126 24.11 -0.77 50.80
CA THR A 126 25.30 -1.61 50.86
C THR A 126 25.45 -2.14 52.27
N THR A 127 25.85 -3.40 52.38
CA THR A 127 26.10 -4.05 53.64
C THR A 127 27.34 -3.43 54.28
N VAL A 128 27.24 -2.98 55.52
CA VAL A 128 28.34 -2.43 56.32
C VAL A 128 28.49 -3.18 57.63
N CYS A 129 29.67 -3.10 58.23
CA CYS A 129 29.93 -3.73 59.52
C CYS A 129 29.04 -3.15 60.63
N GLU A 130 28.40 -4.03 61.38
CA GLU A 130 27.69 -3.74 62.63
C GLU A 130 28.40 -4.48 63.77
N GLY A 131 29.47 -3.88 64.26
CA GLY A 131 30.39 -4.56 65.19
C GLY A 131 31.32 -5.55 64.46
N LYS A 132 31.95 -6.43 65.24
CA LYS A 132 32.94 -7.40 64.73
C LYS A 132 32.31 -8.66 64.11
N GLU A 133 31.14 -9.05 64.59
CA GLU A 133 30.50 -10.34 64.26
C GLU A 133 29.21 -10.18 63.46
N GLY A 134 28.91 -8.98 62.97
CA GLY A 134 27.64 -8.68 62.33
C GLY A 134 27.77 -7.67 61.20
N THR A 135 26.79 -7.70 60.32
CA THR A 135 26.60 -6.72 59.26
C THR A 135 25.18 -6.18 59.28
N ARG A 136 25.00 -4.93 58.86
CA ARG A 136 23.68 -4.31 58.64
C ARG A 136 23.62 -3.65 57.28
N CYS A 137 22.41 -3.46 56.78
CA CYS A 137 22.22 -2.73 55.54
C CYS A 137 22.26 -1.22 55.78
N GLU A 138 23.19 -0.51 55.12
CA GLU A 138 23.23 0.96 55.11
C GLU A 138 22.64 1.47 53.79
N PRO A 139 21.47 2.14 53.83
CA PRO A 139 20.85 2.68 52.62
C PRO A 139 21.71 3.84 52.08
N ASN A 140 22.25 3.69 50.87
CA ASN A 140 23.09 4.68 50.20
C ASN A 140 22.32 5.55 49.20
N GLY A 141 20.99 5.53 49.28
CA GLY A 141 20.09 6.31 48.45
C GLY A 141 18.64 5.87 48.59
N THR A 142 17.72 6.68 48.06
CA THR A 142 16.32 6.30 47.88
C THR A 142 16.12 5.75 46.48
N ALA A 143 15.36 4.65 46.35
CA ALA A 143 14.98 4.14 45.05
C ALA A 143 14.23 5.20 44.24
N ASN A 144 14.58 5.35 42.97
CA ASN A 144 13.86 6.19 42.04
C ASN A 144 12.52 5.53 41.63
N SER A 145 11.70 6.23 40.83
CA SER A 145 10.39 5.72 40.38
C SER A 145 10.47 4.45 39.52
N CYS A 146 11.65 4.08 39.03
CA CYS A 146 11.91 2.88 38.24
C CYS A 146 12.60 1.77 39.05
N GLY A 147 12.81 1.97 40.36
CA GLY A 147 13.42 1.00 41.27
C GLY A 147 14.95 0.96 41.26
N GLY A 148 15.63 1.83 40.51
CA GLY A 148 17.08 1.97 40.58
C GLY A 148 17.53 3.05 41.56
N CYS A 149 18.85 3.25 41.66
CA CYS A 149 19.47 4.08 42.70
C CYS A 149 20.10 5.36 42.15
N THR A 150 20.12 5.51 40.83
CA THR A 150 20.59 6.73 40.18
C THR A 150 19.42 7.72 40.08
N GLY A 151 19.70 9.01 40.28
CA GLY A 151 18.71 10.06 40.01
C GLY A 151 18.26 10.03 38.55
N LEU A 152 16.96 10.16 38.32
CA LEU A 152 16.36 10.23 36.97
C LEU A 152 16.09 11.69 36.59
N ASN A 153 16.08 12.01 35.30
CA ASN A 153 15.76 13.35 34.78
C ASN A 153 14.26 13.71 34.83
N GLY A 154 13.45 12.87 35.47
CA GLY A 154 12.00 12.96 35.55
C GLY A 154 11.43 11.88 36.44
N VAL A 155 10.11 11.89 36.63
CA VAL A 155 9.40 10.88 37.43
C VAL A 155 8.54 10.06 36.49
N ALA A 156 8.68 8.73 36.55
CA ALA A 156 7.87 7.84 35.73
C ALA A 156 6.36 8.09 35.95
N GLY A 157 5.60 8.21 34.87
CA GLY A 157 4.19 8.56 34.87
C GLY A 157 3.87 10.06 34.82
N GLN A 158 4.86 10.96 34.93
CA GLN A 158 4.66 12.39 34.71
C GLN A 158 4.74 12.75 33.22
N SER A 159 4.12 13.87 32.85
CA SER A 159 4.19 14.42 31.49
C SER A 159 5.63 14.80 31.12
N CYS A 160 5.96 14.67 29.82
CA CYS A 160 7.28 14.96 29.31
C CYS A 160 7.26 15.49 27.87
N GLY A 161 8.42 15.99 27.46
CA GLY A 161 8.68 16.46 26.10
C GLY A 161 8.19 17.90 25.85
N ASP A 162 8.43 18.40 24.64
CA ASP A 162 8.23 19.81 24.29
C ASP A 162 6.75 20.17 24.31
N CYS A 163 5.87 19.21 23.98
CA CYS A 163 4.42 19.40 24.01
C CYS A 163 3.78 18.99 25.33
N ASN A 164 4.54 18.44 26.28
CA ASN A 164 4.01 17.85 27.52
C ASN A 164 2.90 16.80 27.29
N ARG A 165 2.89 16.15 26.12
CA ARG A 165 1.90 15.10 25.78
C ARG A 165 2.47 13.71 25.96
N GLY A 166 3.79 13.58 25.99
CA GLY A 166 4.43 12.33 26.33
C GLY A 166 4.32 12.02 27.81
N THR A 167 4.63 10.78 28.16
CA THR A 167 4.76 10.30 29.53
C THR A 167 6.16 9.73 29.73
N TRP A 168 6.81 10.06 30.85
CA TRP A 168 8.07 9.43 31.23
C TRP A 168 7.82 7.95 31.56
N THR A 169 8.45 7.05 30.82
CA THR A 169 8.38 5.59 31.02
C THR A 169 9.74 5.03 31.43
N CYS A 170 9.75 4.08 32.36
CA CYS A 170 10.97 3.36 32.74
C CYS A 170 11.47 2.46 31.61
N VAL A 171 12.70 2.68 31.16
CA VAL A 171 13.40 1.78 30.20
C VAL A 171 14.26 0.78 30.97
N SER A 172 14.84 1.22 32.08
CA SER A 172 15.59 0.38 33.01
C SER A 172 15.47 0.95 34.42
N PRO A 173 15.99 0.28 35.46
CA PRO A 173 15.95 0.82 36.82
C PRO A 173 16.60 2.21 36.95
N ASN A 174 17.56 2.54 36.09
CA ASN A 174 18.31 3.81 36.15
C ASN A 174 18.10 4.69 34.90
N SER A 175 17.05 4.47 34.11
CA SER A 175 16.79 5.26 32.90
C SER A 175 15.30 5.35 32.56
N ILE A 176 14.91 6.52 32.07
CA ILE A 176 13.56 6.82 31.57
C ILE A 176 13.62 7.37 30.15
N ARG A 177 12.56 7.14 29.38
CA ARG A 177 12.34 7.71 28.05
C ARG A 177 10.98 8.41 28.02
N CYS A 178 10.91 9.52 27.29
CA CYS A 178 9.65 10.19 27.04
C CYS A 178 8.93 9.47 25.89
N ASP A 179 7.82 8.80 26.20
CA ASP A 179 6.99 8.11 25.21
C ASP A 179 5.75 8.94 24.87
N GLY A 180 5.43 9.06 23.58
CA GLY A 180 4.18 9.71 23.14
C GLY A 180 4.22 11.23 23.02
N ASP A 181 5.39 11.87 23.20
CA ASP A 181 5.54 13.30 22.88
C ASP A 181 5.76 13.48 21.38
N THR A 182 4.69 13.36 20.61
CA THR A 182 4.70 13.66 19.18
C THR A 182 4.21 15.08 18.96
N SER A 183 4.81 15.80 18.02
CA SER A 183 4.23 17.02 17.48
C SER A 183 3.21 16.70 16.39
N ASN A 184 2.32 17.67 16.10
CA ASN A 184 1.45 17.60 14.94
C ASN A 184 2.26 17.71 13.63
N SER A 185 1.61 17.50 12.48
CA SER A 185 2.27 17.52 11.16
C SER A 185 2.86 18.89 10.77
N CYS A 186 2.53 19.96 11.48
CA CYS A 186 3.10 21.29 11.33
C CYS A 186 4.14 21.64 12.39
N GLY A 187 4.48 20.70 13.28
CA GLY A 187 5.48 20.88 14.33
C GLY A 187 4.96 21.52 15.62
N GLY A 188 3.65 21.74 15.76
CA GLY A 188 3.03 22.23 16.99
C GLY A 188 2.52 21.14 17.93
N CYS A 189 1.90 21.55 19.02
CA CYS A 189 1.44 20.71 20.12
C CYS A 189 -0.09 20.58 20.20
N THR A 190 -0.84 21.36 19.43
CA THR A 190 -2.29 21.25 19.34
C THR A 190 -2.70 20.27 18.24
N ASP A 191 -3.85 19.63 18.44
CA ASP A 191 -4.43 18.77 17.42
C ASP A 191 -4.98 19.65 16.28
N LEU A 192 -4.54 19.36 15.06
CA LEU A 192 -4.99 20.08 13.87
C LEU A 192 -6.35 19.52 13.41
N GLY A 193 -7.22 20.38 12.88
CA GLY A 193 -8.53 19.98 12.34
C GLY A 193 -8.49 19.16 11.04
N GLY A 194 -7.30 18.73 10.61
CA GLY A 194 -7.02 17.95 9.41
C GLY A 194 -5.54 17.55 9.38
N ARG A 195 -5.09 16.90 8.31
CA ARG A 195 -3.68 16.61 8.06
C ARG A 195 -3.15 17.44 6.91
N VAL A 196 -1.85 17.72 6.92
CA VAL A 196 -1.18 18.33 5.77
C VAL A 196 -1.39 17.44 4.54
N ASN A 197 -1.74 18.06 3.42
CA ASN A 197 -2.13 17.45 2.15
C ASN A 197 -3.51 16.77 2.12
N ASP A 198 -4.29 16.76 3.19
CA ASP A 198 -5.71 16.40 3.09
C ASP A 198 -6.43 17.41 2.18
N SER A 199 -7.45 16.94 1.47
CA SER A 199 -8.29 17.80 0.62
C SER A 199 -9.09 18.79 1.46
N CYS A 200 -9.24 20.01 0.95
CA CYS A 200 -9.95 21.08 1.64
C CYS A 200 -10.70 22.00 0.66
N GLY A 201 -11.55 22.85 1.23
CA GLY A 201 -12.39 23.79 0.48
C GLY A 201 -13.75 23.20 0.09
N PRO A 202 -14.70 24.06 -0.33
CA PRO A 202 -16.07 23.64 -0.66
C PRO A 202 -16.13 22.58 -1.77
N CYS A 203 -15.13 22.56 -2.66
CA CYS A 203 -15.04 21.61 -3.77
C CYS A 203 -13.98 20.52 -3.59
N GLY A 204 -13.28 20.49 -2.44
CA GLY A 204 -12.20 19.51 -2.20
C GLY A 204 -11.00 19.63 -3.15
N GLY A 205 -10.91 20.69 -3.95
CA GLY A 205 -9.82 20.92 -4.90
C GLY A 205 -8.57 21.55 -4.27
N GLY A 206 -8.67 22.01 -3.02
CA GLY A 206 -7.54 22.54 -2.28
C GLY A 206 -6.84 21.47 -1.45
N VAL A 207 -5.68 21.83 -0.90
CA VAL A 207 -4.95 21.01 0.07
C VAL A 207 -4.64 21.81 1.33
N PHE A 208 -4.75 21.19 2.50
CA PHE A 208 -4.32 21.80 3.74
C PHE A 208 -2.79 21.91 3.77
N GLN A 209 -2.29 23.11 4.01
CA GLN A 209 -0.87 23.41 4.21
C GLN A 209 -0.67 24.08 5.56
N CYS A 210 0.51 23.90 6.15
CA CYS A 210 0.84 24.57 7.40
C CYS A 210 0.96 26.09 7.18
N SER A 211 0.15 26.86 7.91
CA SER A 211 0.29 28.32 8.01
C SER A 211 1.00 28.76 9.29
N GLY A 212 1.45 27.79 10.09
CA GLY A 212 2.17 27.94 11.35
C GLY A 212 2.23 26.58 12.05
N ALA A 213 2.87 26.52 13.23
CA ALA A 213 3.00 25.26 13.98
C ALA A 213 1.64 24.69 14.43
N GLU A 214 0.66 25.56 14.67
CA GLU A 214 -0.65 25.21 15.25
C GLU A 214 -1.82 25.46 14.29
N ALA A 215 -1.56 25.63 12.98
CA ALA A 215 -2.58 26.04 12.05
C ALA A 215 -2.39 25.45 10.64
N LEU A 216 -3.51 25.01 10.07
CA LEU A 216 -3.62 24.66 8.66
C LEU A 216 -4.38 25.78 7.94
N ASN A 217 -3.92 26.11 6.73
CA ASN A 217 -4.63 26.93 5.78
C ASN A 217 -4.95 26.12 4.53
N CYS A 218 -6.15 26.30 3.98
CA CYS A 218 -6.54 25.65 2.74
C CYS A 218 -5.97 26.41 1.55
N VAL A 219 -5.17 25.76 0.71
CA VAL A 219 -4.59 26.36 -0.49
C VAL A 219 -5.23 25.73 -1.72
N GLY A 220 -5.83 26.54 -2.60
CA GLY A 220 -6.47 26.09 -3.84
C GLY A 220 -7.92 25.61 -3.71
N GLY A 221 -8.52 25.68 -2.52
CA GLY A 221 -9.88 25.17 -2.26
C GLY A 221 -11.02 26.00 -2.85
N ASP A 222 -10.74 27.21 -3.30
CA ASP A 222 -11.74 28.19 -3.73
C ASP A 222 -12.07 28.13 -5.22
N GLN A 223 -11.53 27.14 -5.95
CA GLN A 223 -11.82 27.00 -7.37
C GLN A 223 -13.22 26.43 -7.57
N THR A 224 -14.16 27.33 -7.87
CA THR A 224 -15.48 27.01 -8.40
C THR A 224 -15.50 27.28 -9.91
N ASN A 225 -16.29 26.50 -10.66
CA ASN A 225 -16.52 26.79 -12.06
C ASN A 225 -17.39 28.05 -12.25
N VAL A 226 -17.59 28.51 -13.49
CA VAL A 226 -18.40 29.71 -13.77
C VAL A 226 -19.86 29.58 -13.30
N CYS A 227 -20.36 28.36 -13.10
CA CYS A 227 -21.67 28.09 -12.54
C CYS A 227 -21.71 28.08 -10.99
N GLY A 228 -20.55 28.25 -10.34
CA GLY A 228 -20.40 28.20 -8.89
C GLY A 228 -20.44 26.79 -8.31
N GLY A 229 -20.30 25.76 -9.14
CA GLY A 229 -20.18 24.36 -8.71
C GLY A 229 -18.73 23.85 -8.77
N CYS A 230 -18.58 22.55 -8.53
CA CYS A 230 -17.27 21.89 -8.46
C CYS A 230 -17.00 21.09 -9.74
N GLY A 231 -15.78 21.21 -10.28
CA GLY A 231 -15.33 20.50 -11.48
C GLY A 231 -15.28 21.35 -12.74
N THR A 232 -14.59 20.86 -13.76
CA THR A 232 -14.48 21.49 -15.09
C THR A 232 -15.78 21.33 -15.88
N LEU A 233 -16.21 22.39 -16.56
CA LEU A 233 -17.34 22.35 -17.49
C LEU A 233 -16.84 22.09 -18.92
N VAL A 234 -17.62 21.37 -19.71
CA VAL A 234 -17.38 21.21 -21.15
C VAL A 234 -18.15 22.31 -21.88
N GLY A 235 -17.44 23.12 -22.68
CA GLY A 235 -17.98 24.31 -23.33
C GLY A 235 -17.88 25.59 -22.48
N ASN A 236 -18.26 26.71 -23.07
CA ASN A 236 -18.35 28.00 -22.38
C ASN A 236 -19.81 28.40 -22.19
N LEU A 237 -20.06 29.13 -21.10
CA LEU A 237 -21.38 29.70 -20.85
C LEU A 237 -21.75 30.67 -21.97
N GLY A 238 -22.89 30.45 -22.61
CA GLY A 238 -23.37 31.23 -23.75
C GLY A 238 -22.98 30.71 -25.13
N ASP A 239 -22.17 29.64 -25.22
CA ASP A 239 -21.89 28.99 -26.51
C ASP A 239 -23.21 28.51 -27.16
N ALA A 240 -23.30 28.62 -28.48
CA ALA A 240 -24.43 28.10 -29.23
C ALA A 240 -24.51 26.58 -29.04
N CYS A 241 -25.72 26.07 -28.86
CA CYS A 241 -25.97 24.66 -28.67
C CYS A 241 -27.31 24.26 -29.29
N GLY A 242 -27.53 22.96 -29.35
CA GLY A 242 -28.75 22.41 -29.93
C GLY A 242 -28.61 22.01 -31.38
N GLU A 243 -29.61 21.29 -31.90
CA GLU A 243 -29.59 20.77 -33.28
C GLU A 243 -29.53 21.91 -34.31
N CYS A 244 -30.19 23.03 -34.03
CA CYS A 244 -30.18 24.22 -34.90
C CYS A 244 -29.26 25.33 -34.42
N LEU A 245 -28.42 25.09 -33.41
CA LEU A 245 -27.51 26.11 -32.84
C LEU A 245 -28.21 27.42 -32.44
N ASN A 246 -29.50 27.36 -32.08
CA ASN A 246 -30.31 28.52 -31.68
C ASN A 246 -30.45 28.64 -30.15
N GLY A 247 -30.04 27.62 -29.40
CA GLY A 247 -29.95 27.64 -27.95
C GLY A 247 -28.60 28.17 -27.46
N GLN A 248 -28.49 28.39 -26.16
CA GLN A 248 -27.24 28.76 -25.49
C GLN A 248 -26.96 27.85 -24.30
N LEU A 249 -25.69 27.44 -24.15
CA LEU A 249 -25.24 26.68 -22.99
C LEU A 249 -25.42 27.52 -21.73
N ALA A 250 -26.23 27.03 -20.80
CA ALA A 250 -26.55 27.65 -19.52
C ALA A 250 -26.24 26.70 -18.35
N CYS A 251 -25.98 27.26 -17.17
CA CYS A 251 -25.75 26.46 -15.97
C CYS A 251 -27.00 25.66 -15.61
N ASN A 252 -26.83 24.35 -15.41
CA ASN A 252 -27.90 23.54 -14.88
C ASN A 252 -28.15 23.83 -13.39
N SER A 253 -29.27 23.33 -12.86
CA SER A 253 -29.67 23.58 -11.46
C SER A 253 -28.68 23.02 -10.43
N ALA A 254 -27.94 21.95 -10.78
CA ALA A 254 -26.93 21.33 -9.94
C ALA A 254 -25.56 22.03 -9.99
N LYS A 255 -25.35 22.95 -10.93
CA LYS A 255 -24.06 23.66 -11.18
C LYS A 255 -22.91 22.73 -11.56
N THR A 256 -23.22 21.53 -12.03
CA THR A 256 -22.23 20.50 -12.41
C THR A 256 -22.03 20.41 -13.91
N ALA A 257 -22.93 20.98 -14.72
CA ALA A 257 -22.86 20.95 -16.18
C ALA A 257 -23.45 22.21 -16.81
N LEU A 258 -23.09 22.42 -18.08
CA LEU A 258 -23.79 23.32 -18.99
C LEU A 258 -24.82 22.51 -19.78
N GLU A 259 -26.06 22.99 -19.83
CA GLU A 259 -27.16 22.39 -20.58
C GLU A 259 -27.69 23.41 -21.59
N CYS A 260 -28.20 22.92 -22.72
CA CYS A 260 -28.74 23.82 -23.72
C CYS A 260 -30.05 24.44 -23.24
N ALA A 261 -30.11 25.77 -23.21
CA ALA A 261 -31.30 26.52 -22.82
C ALA A 261 -31.77 27.39 -23.98
N GLY A 262 -33.08 27.53 -24.11
CA GLY A 262 -33.67 28.41 -25.13
C GLY A 262 -33.73 27.83 -26.54
N GLU A 263 -33.51 26.53 -26.72
CA GLU A 263 -33.84 25.88 -28.00
C GLU A 263 -35.33 26.00 -28.28
N SER A 264 -35.68 26.58 -29.43
CA SER A 264 -36.99 26.39 -30.04
C SER A 264 -36.94 25.14 -30.91
N LEU A 265 -38.01 24.33 -30.87
CA LEU A 265 -38.22 23.21 -31.78
C LEU A 265 -37.90 23.67 -33.21
N CYS A 266 -36.84 23.08 -33.77
CA CYS A 266 -36.57 23.19 -35.18
C CYS A 266 -37.76 22.58 -35.90
N ASP A 267 -38.39 23.35 -36.78
CA ASP A 267 -39.22 22.74 -37.80
C ASP A 267 -38.24 22.14 -38.82
N PRO A 268 -38.08 20.81 -38.86
CA PRO A 268 -37.14 20.18 -39.79
C PRO A 268 -37.51 20.44 -41.25
N CYS A 269 -38.68 21.05 -41.54
CA CYS A 269 -39.10 21.40 -42.89
C CYS A 269 -38.84 22.87 -43.26
N ALA A 270 -38.23 23.68 -42.39
CA ALA A 270 -37.98 25.09 -42.66
C ALA A 270 -36.70 25.63 -41.97
N PRO A 271 -35.50 25.18 -42.37
CA PRO A 271 -34.29 25.89 -41.96
C PRO A 271 -34.39 27.32 -42.48
N THR A 272 -34.36 28.30 -41.58
CA THR A 272 -34.25 29.72 -41.95
C THR A 272 -32.90 29.95 -42.65
N GLY A 273 -32.85 29.71 -43.95
CA GLY A 273 -31.62 29.73 -44.74
C GLY A 273 -31.65 28.85 -45.99
N GLY A 274 -32.53 27.84 -46.07
CA GLY A 274 -32.63 26.95 -47.23
C GLY A 274 -31.39 26.07 -47.46
N THR A 275 -30.65 25.79 -46.39
CA THR A 275 -29.54 24.83 -46.37
C THR A 275 -29.58 24.17 -45.00
N ASP A 276 -29.73 22.86 -44.94
CA ASP A 276 -29.31 22.06 -43.82
C ASP A 276 -27.76 21.96 -43.82
N ASN A 277 -27.17 21.20 -42.89
CA ASN A 277 -25.71 21.11 -42.76
C ASN A 277 -25.02 20.24 -43.83
N ASN A 278 -25.75 19.87 -44.88
CA ASN A 278 -25.53 18.73 -45.75
C ASN A 278 -25.91 19.07 -47.22
N ASP A 279 -26.85 19.99 -47.44
CA ASP A 279 -27.47 20.41 -48.73
C ASP A 279 -26.60 21.12 -49.78
N THR A 280 -25.28 21.29 -49.60
CA THR A 280 -24.50 22.04 -50.62
C THR A 280 -23.02 21.71 -50.62
N TYR A 281 -22.59 20.73 -51.44
CA TYR A 281 -21.23 20.47 -52.01
C TYR A 281 -19.96 20.66 -51.14
N ALA A 282 -20.03 21.15 -49.91
CA ALA A 282 -18.92 21.78 -49.19
C ALA A 282 -18.44 20.93 -48.01
N THR A 283 -19.30 20.07 -47.46
CA THR A 283 -18.94 19.19 -46.35
C THR A 283 -19.80 17.94 -46.35
N ALA A 284 -19.23 16.82 -46.83
CA ALA A 284 -19.85 15.52 -46.65
C ALA A 284 -19.99 15.20 -45.15
N SER A 285 -21.20 14.81 -44.73
CA SER A 285 -21.48 14.34 -43.37
C SER A 285 -20.66 13.08 -43.08
N ASN A 286 -19.88 13.11 -42.00
CA ASN A 286 -19.07 11.94 -41.62
C ASN A 286 -19.95 10.90 -40.90
N LEU A 287 -20.00 9.69 -41.46
CA LEU A 287 -20.70 8.54 -40.88
C LEU A 287 -19.84 7.78 -39.86
N GLY A 288 -18.52 7.97 -39.90
CA GLY A 288 -17.56 7.31 -39.02
C GLY A 288 -16.46 6.58 -39.77
N ASP A 289 -15.66 5.85 -38.99
CA ASP A 289 -14.58 4.99 -39.45
C ASP A 289 -14.97 3.53 -39.12
N PHE A 290 -14.83 2.63 -40.09
CA PHE A 290 -15.31 1.24 -40.05
C PHE A 290 -14.22 0.24 -40.42
N THR A 291 -14.45 -1.03 -40.12
CA THR A 291 -13.58 -2.16 -40.50
C THR A 291 -14.31 -3.13 -41.40
N ASP A 292 -13.58 -3.83 -42.26
CA ASP A 292 -14.13 -4.86 -43.14
C ASP A 292 -14.82 -6.00 -42.37
N GLY A 293 -16.05 -6.34 -42.77
CA GLY A 293 -16.89 -7.33 -42.08
C GLY A 293 -17.84 -6.74 -41.03
N ASP A 294 -17.96 -5.41 -40.98
CA ASP A 294 -18.92 -4.71 -40.13
C ASP A 294 -20.37 -4.86 -40.61
N SER A 295 -21.29 -4.77 -39.65
CA SER A 295 -22.74 -4.98 -39.84
C SER A 295 -23.41 -3.86 -40.61
N TRP A 296 -24.50 -4.19 -41.31
CA TRP A 296 -25.44 -3.24 -41.92
C TRP A 296 -25.84 -2.10 -40.98
N MET A 297 -25.61 -0.86 -41.39
CA MET A 297 -25.94 0.37 -40.69
C MET A 297 -27.08 1.08 -41.40
N THR A 298 -27.83 1.92 -40.67
CA THR A 298 -28.90 2.74 -41.25
C THR A 298 -28.85 4.16 -40.71
N ARG A 299 -29.12 5.12 -41.58
CA ARG A 299 -29.29 6.55 -41.26
C ARG A 299 -30.58 7.03 -41.92
N THR A 300 -31.34 7.85 -41.19
CA THR A 300 -32.48 8.58 -41.74
C THR A 300 -32.05 10.02 -41.96
N ASP A 301 -32.35 10.56 -43.13
CA ASP A 301 -32.13 11.96 -43.48
C ASP A 301 -33.27 12.49 -44.36
N TRP A 302 -33.23 13.77 -44.73
CA TRP A 302 -34.28 14.44 -45.49
C TRP A 302 -33.69 15.23 -46.66
N LEU A 303 -34.36 15.15 -47.82
CA LEU A 303 -34.09 16.07 -48.95
C LEU A 303 -35.20 17.13 -49.02
N TYR A 304 -34.81 18.40 -49.21
CA TYR A 304 -35.69 19.56 -49.05
C TYR A 304 -36.32 20.04 -50.36
N ASP A 305 -35.58 20.01 -51.47
CA ASP A 305 -36.08 20.47 -52.76
C ASP A 305 -35.47 19.75 -53.97
N GLY A 306 -36.00 20.07 -55.15
CA GLY A 306 -35.45 19.54 -56.39
C GLY A 306 -34.12 20.17 -56.71
N GLY A 307 -33.07 19.35 -56.67
CA GLY A 307 -31.69 19.77 -56.83
C GLY A 307 -30.88 19.71 -55.55
N ASP A 308 -31.51 19.34 -54.44
CA ASP A 308 -30.85 19.01 -53.19
C ASP A 308 -30.02 17.72 -53.33
N VAL A 309 -28.85 17.74 -52.69
CA VAL A 309 -27.85 16.68 -52.80
C VAL A 309 -27.20 16.48 -51.45
N ASP A 310 -27.54 15.36 -50.85
CA ASP A 310 -26.91 14.93 -49.62
C ASP A 310 -25.65 14.14 -49.93
N VAL A 311 -24.57 14.46 -49.20
CA VAL A 311 -23.30 13.75 -49.34
C VAL A 311 -22.85 13.24 -47.98
N PHE A 312 -22.65 11.94 -47.90
CA PHE A 312 -22.07 11.27 -46.74
C PHE A 312 -20.73 10.67 -47.08
N LYS A 313 -19.87 10.52 -46.07
CA LYS A 313 -18.63 9.77 -46.20
C LYS A 313 -18.44 8.81 -45.05
N ALA A 314 -17.88 7.65 -45.35
CA ALA A 314 -17.45 6.65 -44.39
C ALA A 314 -16.03 6.21 -44.77
N HIS A 315 -15.13 6.22 -43.80
CA HIS A 315 -13.80 5.63 -43.98
C HIS A 315 -13.86 4.16 -43.59
N VAL A 316 -13.18 3.31 -44.35
CA VAL A 316 -13.17 1.86 -44.15
C VAL A 316 -11.73 1.36 -44.18
N ASP A 317 -11.32 0.74 -43.08
CA ASP A 317 -10.07 0.02 -42.94
C ASP A 317 -10.28 -1.46 -43.36
N ASP A 318 -9.66 -1.87 -44.47
CA ASP A 318 -9.52 -3.27 -44.86
C ASP A 318 -8.42 -3.93 -44.01
N THR A 319 -8.86 -4.69 -43.01
CA THR A 319 -7.96 -5.35 -42.06
C THR A 319 -7.77 -6.84 -42.35
N THR A 320 -8.68 -7.47 -43.10
CA THR A 320 -8.58 -8.89 -43.43
C THR A 320 -7.88 -9.15 -44.77
N PHE A 321 -7.59 -8.11 -45.56
CA PHE A 321 -6.99 -8.21 -46.89
C PHE A 321 -7.76 -9.14 -47.82
N ALA A 322 -9.08 -9.15 -47.64
CA ALA A 322 -10.05 -9.84 -48.47
C ALA A 322 -10.58 -8.88 -49.54
N GLU A 323 -11.57 -9.32 -50.30
CA GLU A 323 -12.27 -8.46 -51.25
C GLU A 323 -13.20 -7.52 -50.48
N LEU A 324 -12.94 -6.21 -50.50
CA LEU A 324 -13.79 -5.20 -49.89
C LEU A 324 -15.00 -4.91 -50.78
N ILE A 325 -16.21 -5.15 -50.26
CA ILE A 325 -17.46 -4.96 -50.99
C ILE A 325 -18.33 -3.94 -50.27
N VAL A 326 -18.49 -2.76 -50.86
CA VAL A 326 -19.34 -1.73 -50.30
C VAL A 326 -20.75 -1.88 -50.84
N ILE A 327 -21.72 -2.02 -49.92
CA ILE A 327 -23.15 -2.11 -50.26
C ILE A 327 -23.85 -0.89 -49.70
N ALA A 328 -24.69 -0.27 -50.51
CA ALA A 328 -25.54 0.84 -50.11
C ALA A 328 -26.98 0.62 -50.59
N GLU A 329 -27.95 1.00 -49.78
CA GLU A 329 -29.38 0.91 -50.10
C GLU A 329 -30.11 2.18 -49.68
N LEU A 330 -30.95 2.71 -50.56
CA LEU A 330 -32.01 3.64 -50.17
C LEU A 330 -33.32 2.87 -50.04
N SER A 331 -34.02 3.09 -48.93
CA SER A 331 -35.29 2.46 -48.63
C SER A 331 -36.30 3.46 -48.03
N ASP A 332 -37.56 3.02 -47.93
CA ASP A 332 -38.70 3.82 -47.50
C ASP A 332 -38.95 5.07 -48.36
N LEU A 333 -38.68 4.93 -49.66
CA LEU A 333 -38.74 6.03 -50.60
C LEU A 333 -40.19 6.39 -50.93
N SER A 334 -40.61 7.56 -50.49
CA SER A 334 -41.88 8.17 -50.89
C SER A 334 -41.80 8.88 -52.26
N GLN A 335 -40.58 9.08 -52.76
CA GLN A 335 -40.24 9.70 -54.03
C GLN A 335 -39.17 8.91 -54.80
N ASP A 336 -38.90 9.35 -56.03
CA ASP A 336 -37.83 8.83 -56.87
C ASP A 336 -36.50 9.45 -56.44
N TYR A 337 -35.72 8.72 -55.64
CA TYR A 337 -34.39 9.12 -55.21
C TYR A 337 -33.35 8.30 -55.94
N ASP A 338 -32.26 8.96 -56.31
CA ASP A 338 -31.10 8.34 -56.90
C ASP A 338 -29.99 8.24 -55.87
N LEU A 339 -29.23 7.14 -55.95
CA LEU A 339 -28.07 6.90 -55.12
C LEU A 339 -26.83 6.80 -56.00
N CYS A 340 -25.74 7.41 -55.57
CA CYS A 340 -24.40 7.13 -56.09
C CYS A 340 -23.47 6.75 -54.93
N LEU A 341 -22.70 5.69 -55.13
CA LEU A 341 -21.65 5.23 -54.23
C LEU A 341 -20.31 5.39 -54.94
N LEU A 342 -19.47 6.30 -54.46
CA LEU A 342 -18.16 6.61 -55.02
C LEU A 342 -17.05 6.13 -54.08
N TRP A 343 -15.91 5.76 -54.63
CA TRP A 343 -14.80 5.20 -53.86
C TRP A 343 -13.49 5.96 -54.09
N GLU A 344 -12.73 6.18 -53.01
CA GLU A 344 -11.41 6.80 -53.03
C GLU A 344 -10.47 6.02 -52.09
N ARG A 345 -9.44 5.40 -52.65
CA ARG A 345 -8.47 4.64 -51.87
C ARG A 345 -7.52 5.54 -51.07
N ASP A 346 -7.12 5.09 -49.89
CA ASP A 346 -6.19 5.80 -49.01
C ASP A 346 -4.78 5.93 -49.61
N ASP A 347 -4.39 4.97 -50.45
CA ASP A 347 -3.10 4.97 -51.15
C ASP A 347 -3.10 5.85 -52.42
N GLY A 348 -4.26 6.43 -52.77
CA GLY A 348 -4.45 7.26 -53.95
C GLY A 348 -4.40 6.49 -55.28
N ALA A 349 -4.43 5.15 -55.27
CA ALA A 349 -4.55 4.38 -56.50
C ALA A 349 -5.95 4.54 -57.10
N THR A 350 -6.05 4.43 -58.42
CA THR A 350 -7.35 4.45 -59.11
C THR A 350 -8.01 3.08 -58.94
N PRO A 351 -9.22 3.00 -58.36
CA PRO A 351 -9.89 1.72 -58.14
C PRO A 351 -10.42 1.12 -59.45
N GLU A 352 -10.49 -0.21 -59.54
CA GLU A 352 -11.06 -0.95 -60.67
C GLU A 352 -12.52 -1.32 -60.38
N ILE A 353 -13.38 -0.29 -60.38
CA ILE A 353 -14.76 -0.43 -59.92
C ILE A 353 -15.59 -1.38 -60.79
N THR A 354 -16.18 -2.38 -60.15
CA THR A 354 -17.25 -3.21 -60.70
C THR A 354 -18.58 -2.91 -60.00
N CYS A 355 -19.60 -2.62 -60.79
CA CYS A 355 -20.95 -2.27 -60.30
C CYS A 355 -21.92 -3.44 -60.49
N THR A 356 -22.67 -3.77 -59.43
CA THR A 356 -23.83 -4.66 -59.53
C THR A 356 -25.11 -3.85 -59.33
N ASP A 357 -26.13 -4.15 -60.13
CA ASP A 357 -27.45 -3.48 -60.12
C ASP A 357 -27.44 -1.96 -60.34
N SER A 358 -26.35 -1.41 -60.86
CA SER A 358 -26.09 0.02 -61.05
C SER A 358 -25.17 0.26 -62.26
N ASP A 359 -25.06 1.52 -62.70
CA ASP A 359 -24.20 1.93 -63.80
C ASP A 359 -22.90 2.56 -63.27
N LEU A 360 -21.78 2.29 -63.96
CA LEU A 360 -20.50 2.93 -63.66
C LEU A 360 -20.58 4.44 -63.91
N ALA A 361 -20.15 5.25 -62.95
CA ALA A 361 -20.17 6.70 -63.02
C ALA A 361 -18.88 7.33 -62.49
N THR A 362 -18.60 8.56 -62.94
CA THR A 362 -17.53 9.40 -62.39
C THR A 362 -18.10 10.76 -62.03
N ILE A 363 -18.00 11.12 -60.75
CA ILE A 363 -18.51 12.37 -60.19
C ILE A 363 -17.37 13.03 -59.42
N ASP A 364 -17.07 14.30 -59.73
CA ASP A 364 -16.01 15.09 -59.07
C ASP A 364 -14.64 14.40 -59.03
N GLY A 365 -14.32 13.65 -60.09
CA GLY A 365 -13.07 12.91 -60.22
C GLY A 365 -12.99 11.60 -59.45
N LYS A 366 -14.07 11.19 -58.78
CA LYS A 366 -14.21 9.90 -58.10
C LYS A 366 -15.02 8.94 -58.97
N THR A 367 -14.56 7.70 -59.06
CA THR A 367 -15.25 6.63 -59.81
C THR A 367 -16.10 5.82 -58.83
N GLY A 368 -17.27 5.38 -59.29
CA GLY A 368 -18.18 4.60 -58.48
C GLY A 368 -19.36 4.08 -59.27
N CYS A 369 -20.42 3.73 -58.56
CA CYS A 369 -21.63 3.14 -59.09
C CYS A 369 -22.83 4.03 -58.76
N CYS A 370 -23.73 4.26 -59.73
CA CYS A 370 -24.95 5.03 -59.54
C CYS A 370 -26.17 4.19 -59.94
N SER A 371 -27.19 4.19 -59.11
CA SER A 371 -28.52 3.68 -59.48
C SER A 371 -29.41 4.86 -59.81
N LEU A 372 -29.85 4.91 -61.08
CA LEU A 372 -30.68 5.97 -61.65
C LEU A 372 -32.05 5.43 -62.09
N LYS A 373 -32.63 4.50 -61.32
CA LYS A 373 -33.80 3.74 -61.74
C LYS A 373 -35.08 4.50 -61.38
N LEU A 374 -35.66 5.14 -62.39
CA LEU A 374 -36.89 5.89 -62.19
C LEU A 374 -38.03 5.05 -61.58
N GLY A 375 -38.60 5.55 -60.49
CA GLY A 375 -39.83 5.08 -59.86
C GLY A 375 -39.68 3.80 -59.03
N THR A 376 -38.47 3.52 -58.52
CA THR A 376 -38.30 2.43 -57.56
C THR A 376 -38.57 2.91 -56.13
N SER A 377 -38.97 1.98 -55.26
CA SER A 377 -39.08 2.23 -53.81
C SER A 377 -37.81 1.84 -53.06
N ILE A 378 -36.84 1.26 -53.77
CA ILE A 378 -35.57 0.75 -53.23
C ILE A 378 -34.50 0.91 -54.31
N GLU A 379 -33.41 1.59 -53.96
CA GLU A 379 -32.20 1.65 -54.78
C GLU A 379 -31.09 0.89 -54.07
N THR A 380 -30.50 -0.11 -54.72
CA THR A 380 -29.39 -0.89 -54.14
C THR A 380 -28.18 -0.79 -55.05
N ILE A 381 -27.01 -0.55 -54.46
CA ILE A 381 -25.72 -0.49 -55.14
C ILE A 381 -24.75 -1.40 -54.42
N THR A 382 -24.08 -2.25 -55.19
CA THR A 382 -22.89 -2.97 -54.73
C THR A 382 -21.70 -2.51 -55.57
N LEU A 383 -20.67 -2.02 -54.88
CA LEU A 383 -19.41 -1.58 -55.43
C LEU A 383 -18.30 -2.51 -54.95
N ASP A 384 -17.53 -3.01 -55.89
CA ASP A 384 -16.30 -3.78 -55.67
C ASP A 384 -15.13 -3.01 -56.28
N ASP A 385 -14.06 -2.77 -55.52
CA ASP A 385 -12.85 -2.04 -55.96
C ASP A 385 -12.06 -2.87 -57.01
N GLY A 386 -12.27 -4.18 -57.10
CA GLY A 386 -11.60 -5.07 -58.08
C GLY A 386 -10.08 -5.21 -57.85
N ALA A 387 -9.51 -4.43 -56.94
CA ALA A 387 -8.11 -4.50 -56.54
C ALA A 387 -7.82 -5.57 -55.48
N GLY A 388 -8.86 -6.21 -54.94
CA GLY A 388 -8.84 -7.22 -53.88
C GLY A 388 -8.23 -8.55 -54.31
N GLY A 389 -6.94 -8.55 -54.64
CA GLY A 389 -6.15 -9.76 -54.47
C GLY A 389 -5.91 -10.01 -52.98
N LEU A 390 -5.83 -11.28 -52.56
CA LEU A 390 -5.37 -11.61 -51.21
C LEU A 390 -4.09 -10.80 -50.89
N PHE A 391 -4.07 -10.11 -49.75
CA PHE A 391 -2.96 -9.28 -49.27
C PHE A 391 -2.80 -7.89 -49.90
N VAL A 392 -3.78 -7.38 -50.64
CA VAL A 392 -3.83 -5.98 -51.05
C VAL A 392 -4.60 -5.21 -49.98
N ASN A 393 -4.04 -4.10 -49.49
CA ASN A 393 -4.80 -3.16 -48.67
C ASN A 393 -5.62 -2.29 -49.64
N ASP A 394 -6.94 -2.44 -49.60
CA ASP A 394 -7.88 -1.61 -50.37
C ASP A 394 -8.66 -0.64 -49.49
N SER A 395 -8.18 -0.33 -48.27
CA SER A 395 -8.76 0.73 -47.40
C SER A 395 -9.01 2.04 -48.15
N GLY A 396 -10.10 2.71 -47.81
CA GLY A 396 -10.50 3.93 -48.49
C GLY A 396 -11.73 4.60 -47.89
N THR A 397 -12.22 5.59 -48.62
CA THR A 397 -13.40 6.37 -48.25
C THR A 397 -14.52 6.12 -49.25
N ALA A 398 -15.65 5.61 -48.76
CA ALA A 398 -16.91 5.55 -49.48
C ALA A 398 -17.62 6.90 -49.38
N TYR A 399 -18.11 7.40 -50.50
CA TYR A 399 -18.95 8.60 -50.57
C TYR A 399 -20.33 8.20 -51.07
N PHE A 400 -21.36 8.46 -50.26
CA PHE A 400 -22.74 8.21 -50.60
C PHE A 400 -23.37 9.53 -51.00
N ARG A 401 -23.93 9.60 -52.20
CA ARG A 401 -24.58 10.80 -52.73
C ARG A 401 -26.04 10.47 -53.01
N VAL A 402 -26.94 11.08 -52.25
CA VAL A 402 -28.39 10.91 -52.36
C VAL A 402 -28.96 12.18 -52.97
N PHE A 403 -29.78 12.06 -54.00
CA PHE A 403 -30.36 13.22 -54.68
C PHE A 403 -31.69 12.86 -55.33
N THR A 404 -32.50 13.87 -55.64
CA THR A 404 -33.71 13.71 -56.44
C THR A 404 -33.75 14.71 -57.60
N TYR A 405 -34.33 14.27 -58.72
CA TYR A 405 -34.65 15.14 -59.84
C TYR A 405 -36.08 15.70 -59.76
N ASP A 406 -36.89 15.26 -58.79
CA ASP A 406 -38.24 15.80 -58.64
C ASP A 406 -38.15 17.25 -58.13
N THR A 407 -38.77 18.16 -58.87
CA THR A 407 -38.81 19.60 -58.54
C THR A 407 -40.05 19.97 -57.74
N ALA A 408 -40.94 19.02 -57.48
CA ALA A 408 -42.10 19.21 -56.64
C ALA A 408 -41.67 19.27 -55.17
N LEU A 409 -41.53 20.50 -54.66
CA LEU A 409 -41.24 20.85 -53.27
C LEU A 409 -42.09 20.05 -52.27
N ALA A 410 -41.54 19.00 -51.71
CA ALA A 410 -41.96 18.48 -50.42
C ALA A 410 -40.77 17.82 -49.73
N CYS A 411 -40.66 18.08 -48.42
CA CYS A 411 -39.66 17.47 -47.56
C CYS A 411 -40.07 16.03 -47.31
N PHE A 412 -39.20 15.11 -47.68
CA PHE A 412 -39.42 13.68 -47.54
C PHE A 412 -38.18 13.05 -46.94
N ASP A 413 -38.42 12.14 -46.01
CA ASP A 413 -37.38 11.31 -45.43
C ASP A 413 -36.97 10.19 -46.39
N TYR A 414 -35.70 9.80 -46.27
CA TYR A 414 -35.19 8.57 -46.83
C TYR A 414 -34.36 7.84 -45.77
N GLN A 415 -34.23 6.53 -45.94
CA GLN A 415 -33.34 5.72 -45.12
C GLN A 415 -32.18 5.19 -45.96
N LEU A 416 -30.96 5.66 -45.65
CA LEU A 416 -29.71 5.17 -46.22
C LEU A 416 -29.18 4.01 -45.36
N GLY A 417 -29.22 2.81 -45.91
CA GLY A 417 -28.52 1.63 -45.42
C GLY A 417 -27.14 1.47 -46.06
N TYR A 418 -26.13 1.04 -45.30
CA TYR A 418 -24.79 0.77 -45.85
C TYR A 418 -24.02 -0.31 -45.07
N GLY A 419 -23.09 -0.98 -45.74
CA GLY A 419 -22.22 -2.03 -45.17
C GLY A 419 -20.93 -2.21 -45.99
N PHE A 420 -19.94 -2.87 -45.37
CA PHE A 420 -18.56 -2.96 -45.86
C PHE A 420 -17.98 -4.37 -45.75
#